data_AF-A0A1G1A4K9-F1
#
_entry.id   AF-A0A1G1A4K9-F1
#
_cell.length_a   1.000
_cell.length_b   1.000
_cell.length_c   1.000
_cell.angle_alpha   90.00
_cell.angle_beta   90.00
_cell.angle_gamma   90.00
#
_symmetry.space_group_name_H-M   'P 1'
#
loop_
_entity.id
_entity.type
_entity.pdbx_description
1 polymer ?
#
loop_
_entity_poly.entity_id
_entity_poly.type
_entity_poly.pdbx_seq_one_letter_code
_entity_poly.pdbx_strand_id
1 'polypeptide(L)'
;MILSEVKKLLAAAMNRPDIDSIPDGLCMGDWPEWDSMAHVALLVGIQERYGFMPAPEEIPETISLPRLVTFLEGKLGGYSKSKADISSQDGWNTVFDNLFGGDDMPPDICIYIHSRTAPLIGAGFGGLDRLIDLLRGKDGTRTLVFPAFPFSSRSYKGYIASRPPFKVKSTSAFTGLLPELVRAGSRDLYRSAHPLLSEMAVGPKAKWIVSEAHTASDPFHPLSTYRRLMEDDAIMVGLGLDMNTNAIIHYVDDHFKDRYPFPVYLPEPLDFDIEFEDGHVETRSYLAYSPDMVRRIKPRNLRPYFSATPEIVREISCNGVSFFRLRIKPFLEKCTALAESALNIGELPPWFVNVP
;
A
#
# COMPACT_ATOMS: atom_id res chain seq x y z
N MET A 1 18.53 -5.90 9.73
CA MET A 1 17.27 -5.38 9.14
C MET A 1 16.19 -6.45 9.16
N ILE A 2 16.45 -7.64 8.64
CA ILE A 2 15.44 -8.71 8.55
C ILE A 2 15.00 -9.25 9.92
N LEU A 3 15.89 -9.38 10.90
CA LEU A 3 15.53 -9.84 12.26
C LEU A 3 14.42 -9.01 12.89
N SER A 4 14.50 -7.68 12.79
CA SER A 4 13.46 -6.78 13.32
C SER A 4 12.12 -6.97 12.60
N GLU A 5 12.15 -7.21 11.28
CA GLU A 5 10.94 -7.47 10.48
C GLU A 5 10.30 -8.81 10.81
N VAL A 6 11.12 -9.86 11.00
CA VAL A 6 10.62 -11.17 11.41
C VAL A 6 9.99 -11.08 12.80
N LYS A 7 10.60 -10.35 13.74
CA LYS A 7 10.01 -10.11 15.06
C LYS A 7 8.67 -9.38 14.96
N LYS A 8 8.50 -8.40 14.06
CA LYS A 8 7.21 -7.73 13.82
C LYS A 8 6.14 -8.68 13.30
N LEU A 9 6.48 -9.51 12.30
CA LEU A 9 5.55 -10.50 11.76
C LEU A 9 5.13 -11.51 12.83
N LEU A 10 6.09 -11.96 13.64
CA LEU A 10 5.86 -12.89 14.73
C LEU A 10 5.00 -12.25 15.83
N ALA A 11 5.30 -11.01 16.23
CA ALA A 11 4.50 -10.25 17.19
C ALA A 11 3.05 -10.10 16.72
N ALA A 12 2.84 -9.73 15.45
CA ALA A 12 1.50 -9.63 14.85
C ALA A 12 0.78 -10.98 14.83
N ALA A 13 1.47 -12.06 14.48
CA ALA A 13 0.91 -13.41 14.43
C ALA A 13 0.49 -13.95 15.81
N MET A 14 1.23 -13.57 16.86
CA MET A 14 0.91 -13.89 18.27
C MET A 14 -0.02 -12.87 18.93
N ASN A 15 -0.49 -11.85 18.18
CA ASN A 15 -1.27 -10.73 18.70
C ASN A 15 -0.61 -10.02 19.91
N ARG A 16 0.71 -9.86 19.86
CA ARG A 16 1.52 -9.25 20.91
C ARG A 16 2.04 -7.87 20.46
N PRO A 17 1.86 -6.80 21.26
CA PRO A 17 2.30 -5.46 20.88
C PRO A 17 3.79 -5.19 21.14
N ASP A 18 4.42 -5.91 22.08
CA ASP A 18 5.80 -5.69 22.49
C ASP A 18 6.79 -6.57 21.71
N ILE A 19 7.39 -5.98 20.68
CA ILE A 19 8.38 -6.61 19.79
C ILE A 19 9.74 -6.78 20.48
N ASP A 20 10.11 -5.86 21.37
CA ASP A 20 11.44 -5.82 22.00
C ASP A 20 11.59 -6.91 23.06
N SER A 21 10.46 -7.39 23.62
CA SER A 21 10.42 -8.54 24.51
C SER A 21 10.72 -9.89 23.84
N ILE A 22 10.72 -9.98 22.50
CA ILE A 22 10.90 -11.25 21.77
C ILE A 22 12.38 -11.66 21.82
N PRO A 23 12.72 -12.81 22.45
CA PRO A 23 14.10 -13.31 22.50
C PRO A 23 14.61 -13.68 21.11
N ASP A 24 15.88 -13.40 20.81
CA ASP A 24 16.49 -13.74 19.53
C ASP A 24 16.51 -15.26 19.25
N GLY A 25 16.53 -16.08 20.31
CA GLY A 25 16.52 -17.54 20.23
C GLY A 25 15.12 -18.19 20.30
N LEU A 26 14.04 -17.41 20.25
CA LEU A 26 12.69 -17.93 20.45
C LEU A 26 12.33 -19.02 19.44
N CYS A 27 11.80 -20.13 19.93
CA CYS A 27 11.27 -21.25 19.16
C CYS A 27 9.76 -21.39 19.34
N MET A 28 9.10 -21.98 18.35
CA MET A 28 7.68 -22.33 18.42
C MET A 28 7.45 -23.29 19.60
N GLY A 29 6.44 -22.99 20.41
CA GLY A 29 6.14 -23.73 21.64
C GLY A 29 6.90 -23.26 22.89
N ASP A 30 7.93 -22.42 22.78
CA ASP A 30 8.56 -21.79 23.95
C ASP A 30 7.59 -20.85 24.66
N TRP A 31 6.76 -20.17 23.87
CA TRP A 31 5.64 -19.34 24.33
C TRP A 31 4.32 -19.99 23.96
N PRO A 32 3.32 -20.05 24.88
CA PRO A 32 1.99 -20.57 24.58
C PRO A 32 1.31 -19.88 23.40
N GLU A 33 1.62 -18.60 23.17
CA GLU A 33 1.04 -17.80 22.09
C GLU A 33 1.67 -18.09 20.73
N TRP A 34 2.85 -18.73 20.67
CA TRP A 34 3.40 -19.24 19.42
C TRP A 34 2.98 -20.70 19.21
N ASP A 35 1.67 -20.88 19.05
CA ASP A 35 1.05 -22.16 18.74
C ASP A 35 0.96 -22.41 17.21
N SER A 36 0.33 -23.52 16.82
CA SER A 36 0.17 -23.87 15.40
C SER A 36 -0.65 -22.84 14.60
N MET A 37 -1.62 -22.17 15.22
CA MET A 37 -2.45 -21.18 14.54
C MET A 37 -1.69 -19.87 14.33
N ALA A 38 -0.98 -19.39 15.37
CA ALA A 38 -0.08 -18.26 15.26
C ALA A 38 1.04 -18.55 14.25
N HIS A 39 1.56 -19.78 14.20
CA HIS A 39 2.53 -20.16 13.18
C HIS A 39 1.96 -20.09 11.77
N VAL A 40 0.72 -20.54 11.53
CA VAL A 40 0.05 -20.36 10.22
C VAL A 40 -0.15 -18.87 9.91
N ALA A 41 -0.54 -18.06 10.89
CA ALA A 41 -0.66 -16.61 10.72
C ALA A 41 0.67 -15.95 10.37
N LEU A 42 1.78 -16.42 10.93
CA LEU A 42 3.15 -16.01 10.58
C LEU A 42 3.48 -16.37 9.13
N LEU A 43 3.18 -17.59 8.68
CA LEU A 43 3.40 -18.01 7.29
C LEU A 43 2.56 -17.19 6.31
N VAL A 44 1.31 -16.90 6.66
CA VAL A 44 0.46 -15.97 5.89
C VAL A 44 1.05 -14.56 5.91
N GLY A 45 1.56 -14.08 7.03
CA GLY A 45 2.25 -12.81 7.14
C GLY A 45 3.51 -12.75 6.26
N ILE A 46 4.28 -13.83 6.21
CA ILE A 46 5.43 -14.00 5.30
C ILE A 46 4.96 -13.95 3.84
N GLN A 47 3.87 -14.62 3.49
CA GLN A 47 3.29 -14.54 2.16
C GLN A 47 2.75 -13.13 1.85
N GLU A 48 2.12 -12.44 2.79
CA GLU A 48 1.63 -11.08 2.54
C GLU A 48 2.79 -10.08 2.41
N ARG A 49 3.87 -10.29 3.18
CA ARG A 49 5.04 -9.40 3.25
C ARG A 49 6.06 -9.64 2.13
N TYR A 50 6.38 -10.90 1.86
CA TYR A 50 7.43 -11.35 0.95
C TYR A 50 6.89 -12.14 -0.26
N GLY A 51 5.61 -12.52 -0.24
CA GLY A 51 4.84 -13.15 -1.34
C GLY A 51 5.42 -14.38 -1.97
N PHE A 52 6.09 -15.17 -1.14
CA PHE A 52 6.12 -16.60 -1.29
C PHE A 52 5.54 -17.25 -0.03
N MET A 53 5.00 -18.44 -0.18
CA MET A 53 4.67 -19.31 0.94
C MET A 53 5.79 -20.34 1.07
N PRO A 54 6.36 -20.55 2.26
CA PRO A 54 7.28 -21.67 2.48
C PRO A 54 6.62 -22.99 2.08
N ALA A 55 7.33 -23.81 1.30
CA ALA A 55 6.83 -25.13 0.91
C ALA A 55 6.77 -26.08 2.13
N PRO A 56 6.00 -27.20 2.09
CA PRO A 56 5.89 -28.12 3.22
C PRO A 56 7.24 -28.59 3.80
N GLU A 57 8.21 -28.85 2.92
CA GLU A 57 9.58 -29.23 3.25
C GLU A 57 10.41 -28.10 3.88
N GLU A 58 9.97 -26.85 3.76
CA GLU A 58 10.62 -25.65 4.28
C GLU A 58 10.02 -25.16 5.60
N ILE A 59 8.83 -25.66 5.96
CA ILE A 59 8.17 -25.34 7.24
C ILE A 59 9.11 -25.54 8.44
N PRO A 60 9.95 -26.60 8.52
CA PRO A 60 10.91 -26.75 9.61
C PRO A 60 11.91 -25.61 9.76
N GLU A 61 12.17 -24.82 8.71
CA GLU A 61 13.04 -23.65 8.79
C GLU A 61 12.35 -22.40 9.36
N THR A 62 11.04 -22.46 9.59
CA THR A 62 10.24 -21.31 10.04
C THR A 62 9.85 -21.37 11.51
N ILE A 63 10.15 -22.48 12.20
CA ILE A 63 9.70 -22.77 13.58
C ILE A 63 10.61 -22.18 14.68
N SER A 64 11.66 -21.44 14.30
CA SER A 64 12.43 -20.65 15.26
C SER A 64 12.88 -19.35 14.62
N LEU A 65 13.03 -18.32 15.45
CA LEU A 65 13.40 -16.99 14.98
C LEU A 65 14.76 -16.97 14.25
N PRO A 66 15.84 -17.63 14.75
CA PRO A 66 17.11 -17.67 14.03
C PRO A 66 17.04 -18.40 12.69
N ARG A 67 16.30 -19.52 12.63
CA ARG A 67 16.16 -20.30 11.39
C ARG A 67 15.30 -19.55 10.39
N LEU A 68 14.22 -18.94 10.85
CA LEU A 68 13.34 -18.16 10.00
C LEU A 68 14.07 -16.95 9.40
N VAL A 69 14.89 -16.25 10.21
CA VAL A 69 15.77 -15.19 9.71
C VAL A 69 16.72 -15.73 8.65
N THR A 70 17.45 -16.81 8.94
CA THR A 70 18.40 -17.42 8.00
C THR A 70 17.70 -17.90 6.72
N PHE A 71 16.51 -18.49 6.84
CA PHE A 71 15.68 -18.97 5.74
C PHE A 71 15.23 -17.82 4.86
N LEU A 72 14.74 -16.72 5.45
CA LEU A 72 14.32 -15.56 4.69
C LEU A 72 15.54 -14.86 4.05
N GLU A 73 16.68 -14.75 4.74
CA GLU A 73 17.93 -14.24 4.15
C GLU A 73 18.39 -15.13 2.99
N GLY A 74 18.31 -16.45 3.14
CA GLY A 74 18.66 -17.43 2.11
C GLY A 74 17.68 -17.44 0.95
N LYS A 75 16.39 -17.24 1.18
CA LYS A 75 15.39 -17.08 0.12
C LYS A 75 15.61 -15.77 -0.61
N LEU A 76 15.68 -14.65 0.11
CA LEU A 76 15.87 -13.33 -0.49
C LEU A 76 17.25 -13.19 -1.16
N GLY A 77 18.29 -13.83 -0.62
CA GLY A 77 19.65 -13.86 -1.18
C GLY A 77 19.88 -14.93 -2.25
N GLY A 78 19.19 -16.07 -2.18
CA GLY A 78 19.19 -17.14 -3.19
C GLY A 78 18.38 -16.75 -4.44
N TYR A 79 17.33 -15.96 -4.27
CA TYR A 79 16.65 -15.25 -5.36
C TYR A 79 17.57 -14.30 -6.13
N SER A 80 18.67 -13.82 -5.52
CA SER A 80 19.71 -13.04 -6.19
C SER A 80 20.71 -13.90 -7.00
N LYS A 81 20.74 -15.23 -6.82
CA LYS A 81 21.75 -16.11 -7.43
C LYS A 81 21.21 -17.14 -8.43
N SER A 82 19.93 -17.49 -8.45
CA SER A 82 19.39 -18.56 -9.33
C SER A 82 18.54 -18.10 -10.52
N LYS A 83 18.59 -16.81 -10.89
CA LYS A 83 18.28 -16.33 -12.25
C LYS A 83 19.29 -15.25 -12.62
N ALA A 84 20.42 -15.70 -13.16
CA ALA A 84 21.18 -14.86 -14.08
C ALA A 84 20.25 -14.57 -15.27
N ASP A 85 19.64 -13.37 -15.29
CA ASP A 85 19.80 -12.38 -16.37
C ASP A 85 18.84 -11.17 -16.26
N ILE A 86 18.51 -10.70 -15.05
CA ILE A 86 18.08 -9.30 -14.86
C ILE A 86 18.81 -8.71 -13.64
N SER A 87 20.12 -8.87 -13.64
CA SER A 87 20.99 -7.92 -12.96
C SER A 87 21.47 -6.92 -14.01
N SER A 88 20.66 -5.92 -14.36
CA SER A 88 21.23 -4.75 -15.03
C SER A 88 20.35 -3.52 -14.84
N GLN A 89 21.01 -2.38 -14.76
CA GLN A 89 20.57 -1.08 -15.25
C GLN A 89 19.30 -1.08 -16.12
N ASP A 90 19.19 -2.02 -17.06
CA ASP A 90 18.24 -2.01 -18.15
C ASP A 90 16.84 -2.46 -17.74
N GLY A 91 16.67 -3.30 -16.72
CA GLY A 91 15.36 -3.81 -16.33
C GLY A 91 14.42 -2.72 -15.80
N TRP A 92 14.88 -1.98 -14.78
CA TRP A 92 14.10 -0.87 -14.23
C TRP A 92 14.00 0.31 -15.18
N ASN A 93 15.06 0.62 -15.93
CA ASN A 93 15.00 1.64 -16.97
C ASN A 93 13.97 1.28 -18.03
N THR A 94 13.94 0.02 -18.50
CA THR A 94 12.94 -0.46 -19.45
C THR A 94 11.51 -0.35 -18.91
N VAL A 95 11.29 -0.75 -17.65
CA VAL A 95 9.96 -0.58 -17.02
C VAL A 95 9.59 0.89 -16.94
N PHE A 96 10.50 1.73 -16.48
CA PHE A 96 10.29 3.17 -16.35
C PHE A 96 10.01 3.82 -17.72
N ASP A 97 10.84 3.59 -18.73
CA ASP A 97 10.68 4.12 -20.08
C ASP A 97 9.39 3.64 -20.73
N ASN A 98 9.02 2.36 -20.54
CA ASN A 98 7.76 1.84 -21.05
C ASN A 98 6.53 2.36 -20.31
N LEU A 99 6.68 2.75 -19.04
CA LEU A 99 5.59 3.24 -18.23
C LEU A 99 5.36 4.74 -18.45
N PHE A 100 6.44 5.50 -18.58
CA PHE A 100 6.40 6.95 -18.75
C PHE A 100 6.54 7.41 -20.20
N GLY A 101 6.92 6.52 -21.12
CA GLY A 101 6.91 6.79 -22.56
C GLY A 101 7.96 7.78 -23.05
N GLY A 102 9.01 8.04 -22.28
CA GLY A 102 9.94 9.13 -22.53
C GLY A 102 9.39 10.52 -22.18
N ASP A 103 8.19 10.61 -21.61
CA ASP A 103 7.73 11.85 -20.96
C ASP A 103 8.67 12.12 -19.78
N ASP A 104 9.36 13.27 -19.79
CA ASP A 104 10.06 13.69 -18.59
C ASP A 104 9.01 14.06 -17.54
N MET A 105 8.87 13.20 -16.52
CA MET A 105 8.01 13.51 -15.38
C MET A 105 8.47 14.86 -14.80
N PRO A 106 7.54 15.81 -14.56
CA PRO A 106 7.91 17.09 -13.98
C PRO A 106 8.80 16.90 -12.77
N PRO A 107 9.92 17.63 -12.65
CA PRO A 107 10.90 17.38 -11.61
C PRO A 107 10.29 17.50 -10.21
N ASP A 108 9.26 18.30 -10.01
CA ASP A 108 8.62 18.55 -8.71
C ASP A 108 7.36 17.71 -8.44
N ILE A 109 6.99 16.75 -9.31
CA ILE A 109 5.72 16.01 -9.19
C ILE A 109 5.68 15.08 -7.97
N CYS A 110 4.48 14.88 -7.41
CA CYS A 110 4.18 13.78 -6.50
C CYS A 110 3.87 12.48 -7.24
N ILE A 111 4.43 11.37 -6.75
CA ILE A 111 4.17 10.02 -7.24
C ILE A 111 3.56 9.18 -6.11
N TYR A 112 2.30 8.78 -6.27
CA TYR A 112 1.59 7.91 -5.34
C TYR A 112 1.81 6.44 -5.71
N ILE A 113 2.50 5.69 -4.86
CA ILE A 113 3.03 4.37 -5.21
C ILE A 113 2.31 3.28 -4.44
N HIS A 114 1.65 2.39 -5.19
CA HIS A 114 1.18 1.10 -4.70
C HIS A 114 2.15 0.02 -5.15
N SER A 115 2.50 -0.92 -4.27
CA SER A 115 3.45 -1.97 -4.62
C SER A 115 3.14 -3.33 -4.02
N ARG A 116 3.53 -4.38 -4.76
CA ARG A 116 3.61 -5.76 -4.31
C ARG A 116 4.98 -6.26 -4.68
N THR A 117 5.85 -6.33 -3.68
CA THR A 117 7.27 -6.61 -3.91
C THR A 117 7.53 -8.05 -4.34
N ALA A 118 6.65 -8.98 -4.01
CA ALA A 118 6.86 -10.39 -4.30
C ALA A 118 6.84 -10.77 -5.78
N PRO A 119 5.85 -10.34 -6.60
CA PRO A 119 5.95 -10.49 -8.05
C PRO A 119 7.21 -9.87 -8.64
N LEU A 120 7.65 -8.72 -8.12
CA LEU A 120 8.87 -8.05 -8.58
C LEU A 120 10.09 -8.95 -8.35
N ILE A 121 10.31 -9.39 -7.10
CA ILE A 121 11.42 -10.29 -6.75
C ILE A 121 11.32 -11.60 -7.55
N GLY A 122 10.11 -12.17 -7.66
CA GLY A 122 9.83 -13.40 -8.40
C GLY A 122 10.24 -13.35 -9.87
N ALA A 123 10.12 -12.17 -10.48
CA ALA A 123 10.49 -11.94 -11.87
C ALA A 123 11.92 -11.43 -12.06
N GLY A 124 12.74 -11.43 -11.00
CA GLY A 124 14.14 -11.00 -11.07
C GLY A 124 14.34 -9.49 -10.96
N PHE A 125 13.32 -8.72 -10.60
CA PHE A 125 13.47 -7.30 -10.30
C PHE A 125 14.08 -7.10 -8.90
N GLY A 126 15.42 -7.15 -8.82
CA GLY A 126 16.20 -6.76 -7.64
C GLY A 126 16.48 -5.25 -7.58
N GLY A 127 17.23 -4.78 -6.58
CA GLY A 127 17.68 -3.39 -6.49
C GLY A 127 16.54 -2.37 -6.36
N LEU A 128 15.67 -2.54 -5.36
CA LEU A 128 14.52 -1.65 -5.14
C LEU A 128 14.94 -0.22 -4.75
N ASP A 129 16.12 -0.06 -4.15
CA ASP A 129 16.79 1.21 -3.91
C ASP A 129 16.99 2.00 -5.21
N ARG A 130 17.42 1.32 -6.28
CA ARG A 130 17.56 1.93 -7.60
C ARG A 130 16.22 2.38 -8.19
N LEU A 131 15.17 1.59 -8.02
CA LEU A 131 13.82 1.99 -8.44
C LEU A 131 13.38 3.26 -7.69
N ILE A 132 13.62 3.31 -6.37
CA ILE A 132 13.34 4.49 -5.56
C ILE A 132 14.12 5.69 -6.08
N ASP A 133 15.40 5.54 -6.45
CA ASP A 133 16.21 6.62 -7.02
C ASP A 133 15.69 7.10 -8.39
N LEU A 134 15.26 6.19 -9.27
CA LEU A 134 14.63 6.56 -10.55
C LEU A 134 13.34 7.36 -10.33
N LEU A 135 12.50 6.90 -9.38
CA LEU A 135 11.23 7.56 -9.06
C LEU A 135 11.46 8.92 -8.37
N ARG A 136 12.46 9.03 -7.50
CA ARG A 136 12.86 10.29 -6.85
C ARG A 136 13.40 11.33 -7.84
N GLY A 137 13.79 10.90 -9.03
CA GLY A 137 14.35 11.76 -10.06
C GLY A 137 15.74 12.27 -9.69
N LYS A 138 16.34 13.00 -10.64
CA LYS A 138 17.66 13.61 -10.45
C LYS A 138 17.62 14.49 -9.19
N ASP A 139 18.63 14.31 -8.34
CA ASP A 139 18.82 15.05 -7.08
C ASP A 139 17.65 14.96 -6.08
N GLY A 140 16.72 14.01 -6.25
CA GLY A 140 15.57 13.86 -5.34
C GLY A 140 14.51 14.95 -5.48
N THR A 141 14.33 15.47 -6.70
CA THR A 141 13.40 16.56 -6.99
C THR A 141 11.93 16.17 -6.84
N ARG A 142 11.60 14.88 -6.99
CA ARG A 142 10.22 14.36 -6.95
C ARG A 142 9.85 13.89 -5.55
N THR A 143 8.55 13.94 -5.23
CA THR A 143 8.03 13.48 -3.94
C THR A 143 7.37 12.12 -4.10
N LEU A 144 7.81 11.13 -3.33
CA LEU A 144 7.19 9.81 -3.32
C LEU A 144 6.20 9.73 -2.17
N VAL A 145 5.02 9.17 -2.42
CA VAL A 145 3.94 9.01 -1.44
C VAL A 145 3.49 7.56 -1.45
N PHE A 146 3.33 6.96 -0.28
CA PHE A 146 3.00 5.55 -0.13
C PHE A 146 1.88 5.36 0.89
N PRO A 147 0.86 4.51 0.58
CA PRO A 147 -0.12 4.11 1.58
C PRO A 147 0.62 3.45 2.74
N ALA A 148 0.23 3.78 3.96
CA ALA A 148 0.86 3.30 5.18
C ALA A 148 -0.18 2.78 6.19
N PHE A 149 -1.29 2.23 5.70
CA PHE A 149 -2.43 1.83 6.52
C PHE A 149 -2.03 0.85 7.63
N PRO A 150 -2.62 0.98 8.83
CA PRO A 150 -2.32 0.11 9.97
C PRO A 150 -3.05 -1.23 9.93
N PHE A 151 -3.61 -1.59 8.78
CA PHE A 151 -4.34 -2.83 8.54
C PHE A 151 -4.15 -3.31 7.09
N SER A 152 -4.42 -4.60 6.89
CA SER A 152 -4.60 -5.21 5.58
C SER A 152 -6.10 -5.25 5.22
N SER A 153 -6.42 -5.55 3.95
CA SER A 153 -7.81 -5.73 3.52
C SER A 153 -8.56 -6.80 4.33
N ARG A 154 -7.85 -7.84 4.80
CA ARG A 154 -8.41 -8.92 5.63
C ARG A 154 -8.66 -8.50 7.08
N SER A 155 -7.81 -7.63 7.63
CA SER A 155 -7.90 -7.18 9.03
C SER A 155 -8.70 -5.88 9.20
N TYR A 156 -9.08 -5.20 8.11
CA TYR A 156 -9.81 -3.93 8.15
C TYR A 156 -11.04 -3.96 9.08
N LYS A 157 -11.91 -4.98 8.92
CA LYS A 157 -13.12 -5.12 9.76
C LYS A 157 -12.78 -5.27 11.25
N GLY A 158 -11.72 -6.01 11.57
CA GLY A 158 -11.24 -6.16 12.95
C GLY A 158 -10.64 -4.87 13.49
N TYR A 159 -9.84 -4.17 12.68
CA TYR A 159 -9.20 -2.90 13.04
C TYR A 159 -10.21 -1.81 13.41
N ILE A 160 -11.24 -1.60 12.58
CA ILE A 160 -12.27 -0.59 12.87
C ILE A 160 -13.18 -0.97 14.05
N ALA A 161 -13.26 -2.26 14.40
CA ALA A 161 -14.01 -2.74 15.55
C ALA A 161 -13.22 -2.57 16.86
N SER A 162 -11.92 -2.87 16.86
CA SER A 162 -11.06 -2.78 18.04
C SER A 162 -10.50 -1.38 18.28
N ARG A 163 -10.40 -0.54 17.24
CA ARG A 163 -9.95 0.87 17.30
C ARG A 163 -8.68 1.06 18.15
N PRO A 164 -7.60 0.32 17.87
CA PRO A 164 -6.37 0.48 18.65
C PRO A 164 -5.82 1.91 18.45
N PRO A 165 -5.18 2.50 19.47
CA PRO A 165 -4.56 3.81 19.32
C PRO A 165 -3.58 3.84 18.14
N PHE A 166 -3.70 4.87 17.31
CA PHE A 166 -2.83 5.09 16.17
C PHE A 166 -1.66 5.99 16.57
N LYS A 167 -0.46 5.41 16.62
CA LYS A 167 0.77 6.13 16.92
C LYS A 167 1.46 6.48 15.61
N VAL A 168 1.51 7.78 15.27
CA VAL A 168 2.04 8.26 13.98
C VAL A 168 3.42 7.67 13.69
N LYS A 169 4.29 7.66 14.70
CA LYS A 169 5.68 7.20 14.59
C LYS A 169 5.84 5.68 14.53
N SER A 170 5.05 4.93 15.30
CA SER A 170 5.37 3.52 15.60
C SER A 170 4.33 2.50 15.13
N THR A 171 3.11 2.91 14.75
CA THR A 171 2.13 1.95 14.23
C THR A 171 2.61 1.38 12.89
N SER A 172 2.75 0.07 12.78
CA SER A 172 3.23 -0.58 11.55
C SER A 172 2.34 -0.30 10.32
N ALA A 173 2.94 -0.24 9.13
CA ALA A 173 2.23 -0.18 7.86
C ALA A 173 2.06 -1.59 7.25
N PHE A 174 0.86 -1.92 6.77
CA PHE A 174 0.50 -3.23 6.20
C PHE A 174 0.31 -3.21 4.68
N THR A 175 0.93 -2.25 4.00
CA THR A 175 0.70 -1.90 2.58
C THR A 175 1.85 -2.31 1.64
N GLY A 176 2.79 -3.12 2.12
CA GLY A 176 3.91 -3.66 1.34
C GLY A 176 5.29 -3.30 1.90
N LEU A 177 6.36 -3.82 1.27
CA LEU A 177 7.74 -3.66 1.75
C LEU A 177 8.35 -2.29 1.40
N LEU A 178 7.97 -1.68 0.26
CA LEU A 178 8.56 -0.41 -0.20
C LEU A 178 8.45 0.75 0.80
N PRO A 179 7.29 1.02 1.43
CA PRO A 179 7.18 2.12 2.40
C PRO A 179 8.17 1.96 3.56
N GLU A 180 8.42 0.73 4.01
CA GLU A 180 9.34 0.44 5.11
C GLU A 180 10.81 0.53 4.68
N LEU A 181 11.14 0.16 3.43
CA LEU A 181 12.48 0.38 2.88
C LEU A 181 12.81 1.88 2.79
N VAL A 182 11.86 2.68 2.32
CA VAL A 182 12.00 4.15 2.30
C VAL A 182 12.10 4.69 3.72
N ARG A 183 11.25 4.24 4.65
CA ARG A 183 11.32 4.63 6.08
C ARG A 183 12.66 4.33 6.72
N ALA A 184 13.30 3.22 6.38
CA ALA A 184 14.62 2.86 6.90
C ALA A 184 15.76 3.67 6.26
N GLY A 185 15.61 4.10 5.00
CA GLY A 185 16.64 4.79 4.22
C GLY A 185 16.56 6.32 4.22
N SER A 186 15.44 6.91 4.61
CA SER A 186 15.18 8.35 4.47
C SER A 186 15.14 9.07 5.82
N ARG A 187 15.79 10.24 5.89
CA ARG A 187 15.76 11.15 7.06
C ARG A 187 14.66 12.20 6.99
N ASP A 188 14.09 12.39 5.81
CA ASP A 188 13.09 13.39 5.45
C ASP A 188 11.73 12.74 5.12
N LEU A 189 11.46 11.57 5.73
CA LEU A 189 10.17 10.92 5.62
C LEU A 189 9.20 11.46 6.68
N TYR A 190 7.98 11.75 6.24
CA TYR A 190 6.87 12.22 7.07
C TYR A 190 5.69 11.27 6.93
N ARG A 191 4.93 11.05 8.00
CA ARG A 191 3.69 10.27 7.96
C ARG A 191 2.50 11.13 8.34
N SER A 192 1.40 10.96 7.62
CA SER A 192 0.14 11.61 7.93
C SER A 192 -0.51 11.00 9.17
N ALA A 193 -1.13 11.85 9.98
CA ALA A 193 -1.75 11.46 11.25
C ALA A 193 -3.22 11.03 11.07
N HIS A 194 -3.50 10.11 10.12
CA HIS A 194 -4.85 9.61 9.89
C HIS A 194 -4.95 8.12 10.23
N PRO A 195 -5.81 7.69 11.18
CA PRO A 195 -5.81 6.31 11.69
C PRO A 195 -6.28 5.28 10.66
N LEU A 196 -7.15 5.67 9.72
CA LEU A 196 -7.62 4.78 8.65
C LEU A 196 -6.78 4.87 7.36
N LEU A 197 -6.30 6.07 7.02
CA LEU A 197 -5.75 6.39 5.71
C LEU A 197 -4.38 7.07 5.82
N SER A 198 -3.54 6.60 6.76
CA SER A 198 -2.21 7.20 6.91
C SER A 198 -1.35 6.93 5.68
N GLU A 199 -0.56 7.92 5.31
CA GLU A 199 0.29 7.98 4.13
C GLU A 199 1.69 8.39 4.56
N MET A 200 2.73 7.79 3.97
CA MET A 200 4.12 8.18 4.16
C MET A 200 4.61 8.93 2.93
N ALA A 201 5.31 10.04 3.10
CA ALA A 201 5.88 10.80 2.00
C ALA A 201 7.35 11.15 2.24
N VAL A 202 8.13 11.21 1.17
CA VAL A 202 9.53 11.62 1.16
C VAL A 202 9.81 12.53 -0.04
N GLY A 203 10.62 13.56 0.13
CA GLY A 203 10.94 14.55 -0.91
C GLY A 203 10.33 15.95 -0.67
N PRO A 204 10.48 16.88 -1.62
CA PRO A 204 10.24 18.32 -1.40
C PRO A 204 8.83 18.69 -0.94
N LYS A 205 7.80 17.97 -1.40
CA LYS A 205 6.39 18.20 -1.06
C LYS A 205 5.90 17.33 0.10
N ALA A 206 6.76 16.48 0.69
CA ALA A 206 6.34 15.45 1.65
C ALA A 206 5.58 16.01 2.86
N LYS A 207 6.11 17.06 3.50
CA LYS A 207 5.44 17.73 4.64
C LYS A 207 4.07 18.27 4.25
N TRP A 208 3.99 18.94 3.09
CA TRP A 208 2.73 19.51 2.61
C TRP A 208 1.74 18.42 2.27
N ILE A 209 2.14 17.31 1.64
CA ILE A 209 1.21 16.23 1.28
C ILE A 209 0.54 15.63 2.52
N VAL A 210 1.30 15.40 3.60
CA VAL A 210 0.83 14.62 4.77
C VAL A 210 0.34 15.44 5.95
N SER A 211 0.54 16.77 5.95
CA SER A 211 0.16 17.62 7.08
C SER A 211 -1.34 17.60 7.35
N GLU A 212 -1.79 17.86 8.58
CA GLU A 212 -3.21 18.10 8.88
C GLU A 212 -4.20 16.97 8.54
N ALA A 213 -3.77 15.82 8.03
CA ALA A 213 -4.66 14.71 7.68
C ALA A 213 -5.46 14.15 8.88
N HIS A 214 -5.01 14.41 10.10
CA HIS A 214 -5.78 14.13 11.33
C HIS A 214 -7.08 14.93 11.37
N THR A 215 -7.15 16.12 10.77
CA THR A 215 -8.35 16.97 10.73
C THR A 215 -9.36 16.54 9.67
N ALA A 216 -8.98 15.64 8.76
CA ALA A 216 -9.85 15.12 7.72
C ALA A 216 -10.79 14.04 8.30
N SER A 217 -12.00 14.42 8.67
CA SER A 217 -13.02 13.50 9.20
C SER A 217 -13.51 12.46 8.18
N ASP A 218 -13.25 12.69 6.90
CA ASP A 218 -13.59 11.80 5.80
C ASP A 218 -12.42 11.65 4.81
N PRO A 219 -12.39 10.58 4.00
CA PRO A 219 -11.24 10.26 3.13
C PRO A 219 -10.85 11.34 2.13
N PHE A 220 -11.79 12.16 1.66
CA PHE A 220 -11.58 13.13 0.57
C PHE A 220 -11.79 14.57 1.00
N HIS A 221 -11.83 14.80 2.31
CA HIS A 221 -11.84 16.11 2.93
C HIS A 221 -10.78 17.04 2.29
N PRO A 222 -11.02 18.36 2.19
CA PRO A 222 -10.05 19.29 1.59
C PRO A 222 -8.63 19.25 2.17
N LEU A 223 -8.48 18.77 3.41
CA LEU A 223 -7.20 18.60 4.10
C LEU A 223 -6.64 17.17 4.05
N SER A 224 -7.28 16.25 3.32
CA SER A 224 -6.82 14.87 3.19
C SER A 224 -5.62 14.77 2.25
N THR A 225 -4.77 13.77 2.48
CA THR A 225 -3.65 13.46 1.58
C THR A 225 -4.12 13.25 0.14
N TYR A 226 -5.29 12.61 -0.05
CA TYR A 226 -5.86 12.41 -1.38
C TYR A 226 -6.22 13.73 -2.06
N ARG A 227 -6.80 14.70 -1.32
CA ARG A 227 -7.08 16.03 -1.88
C ARG A 227 -5.81 16.69 -2.41
N ARG A 228 -4.73 16.66 -1.64
CA ARG A 228 -3.46 17.27 -2.04
C ARG A 228 -2.80 16.55 -3.20
N LEU A 229 -2.87 15.23 -3.27
CA LEU A 229 -2.44 14.47 -4.45
C LEU A 229 -3.20 14.90 -5.71
N MET A 230 -4.50 15.19 -5.60
CA MET A 230 -5.28 15.73 -6.72
C MET A 230 -4.92 17.18 -7.07
N GLU A 231 -4.66 18.03 -6.08
CA GLU A 231 -4.21 19.42 -6.28
C GLU A 231 -2.85 19.50 -6.96
N ASP A 232 -1.96 18.55 -6.64
CA ASP A 232 -0.64 18.42 -7.26
C ASP A 232 -0.68 17.85 -8.69
N ASP A 233 -1.85 17.36 -9.14
CA ASP A 233 -1.95 16.52 -10.35
C ASP A 233 -0.97 15.34 -10.33
N ALA A 234 -0.89 14.68 -9.16
CA ALA A 234 0.04 13.60 -8.93
C ALA A 234 -0.20 12.41 -9.88
N ILE A 235 0.87 11.64 -10.09
CA ILE A 235 0.82 10.38 -10.84
C ILE A 235 0.71 9.23 -9.84
N MET A 236 -0.21 8.29 -10.07
CA MET A 236 -0.23 7.03 -9.34
C MET A 236 0.49 5.94 -10.14
N VAL A 237 1.34 5.17 -9.45
CA VAL A 237 2.12 4.07 -10.03
C VAL A 237 1.82 2.78 -9.27
N GLY A 238 1.49 1.72 -10.02
CA GLY A 238 1.41 0.36 -9.53
C GLY A 238 2.64 -0.45 -9.90
N LEU A 239 3.32 -1.01 -8.90
CA LEU A 239 4.53 -1.82 -9.07
C LEU A 239 4.27 -3.26 -8.64
N GLY A 240 4.25 -4.20 -9.59
CA GLY A 240 4.01 -5.61 -9.28
C GLY A 240 2.53 -5.97 -9.12
N LEU A 241 1.64 -5.15 -9.66
CA LEU A 241 0.19 -5.23 -9.48
C LEU A 241 -0.54 -4.54 -10.62
N ASP A 242 -1.80 -4.95 -10.83
CA ASP A 242 -2.68 -4.37 -11.83
C ASP A 242 -3.51 -3.21 -11.27
N MET A 243 -4.16 -2.46 -12.17
CA MET A 243 -5.01 -1.32 -11.81
C MET A 243 -6.19 -1.69 -10.89
N ASN A 244 -6.49 -2.99 -10.65
CA ASN A 244 -7.58 -3.39 -9.78
C ASN A 244 -7.37 -3.05 -8.30
N THR A 245 -6.17 -2.63 -7.93
CA THR A 245 -5.81 -2.19 -6.57
C THR A 245 -5.86 -0.67 -6.42
N ASN A 246 -6.29 0.04 -7.48
CA ASN A 246 -6.39 1.48 -7.49
C ASN A 246 -7.36 1.99 -6.42
N ALA A 247 -6.82 2.61 -5.36
CA ALA A 247 -7.59 3.19 -4.27
C ALA A 247 -8.18 4.58 -4.60
N ILE A 248 -7.68 5.28 -5.64
CA ILE A 248 -8.13 6.64 -5.95
C ILE A 248 -9.56 6.68 -6.49
N ILE A 249 -10.06 5.56 -7.03
CA ILE A 249 -11.43 5.48 -7.57
C ILE A 249 -12.50 5.78 -6.50
N HIS A 250 -12.18 5.54 -5.23
CA HIS A 250 -13.08 5.84 -4.12
C HIS A 250 -13.43 7.33 -4.03
N TYR A 251 -12.66 8.23 -4.66
CA TYR A 251 -13.01 9.65 -4.75
C TYR A 251 -14.32 9.85 -5.50
N VAL A 252 -14.50 9.14 -6.61
CA VAL A 252 -15.73 9.21 -7.40
C VAL A 252 -16.88 8.57 -6.61
N ASP A 253 -16.58 7.52 -5.85
CA ASP A 253 -17.56 6.88 -4.97
C ASP A 253 -18.04 7.80 -3.85
N ASP A 254 -17.15 8.60 -3.25
CA ASP A 254 -17.52 9.60 -2.27
C ASP A 254 -18.37 10.72 -2.88
N HIS A 255 -18.02 11.17 -4.10
CA HIS A 255 -18.76 12.22 -4.79
C HIS A 255 -20.22 11.82 -5.07
N PHE A 256 -20.45 10.54 -5.39
CA PHE A 256 -21.78 10.01 -5.72
C PHE A 256 -22.42 9.16 -4.63
N LYS A 257 -21.90 9.17 -3.40
CA LYS A 257 -22.33 8.30 -2.30
C LYS A 257 -23.84 8.29 -2.05
N ASP A 258 -24.50 9.44 -2.19
CA ASP A 258 -25.94 9.60 -1.92
C ASP A 258 -26.83 9.07 -3.06
N ARG A 259 -26.24 8.73 -4.22
CA ARG A 259 -26.95 8.17 -5.38
C ARG A 259 -26.83 6.65 -5.45
N TYR A 260 -26.01 6.04 -4.61
CA TYR A 260 -25.83 4.58 -4.62
C TYR A 260 -26.92 3.88 -3.79
N PRO A 261 -27.36 2.66 -4.19
CA PRO A 261 -28.37 1.88 -3.47
C PRO A 261 -27.79 1.16 -2.24
N PHE A 262 -26.55 1.46 -1.85
CA PHE A 262 -25.86 0.88 -0.71
C PHE A 262 -24.94 1.94 -0.07
N PRO A 263 -24.67 1.84 1.24
CA PRO A 263 -23.86 2.83 1.93
C PRO A 263 -22.37 2.68 1.58
N VAL A 264 -21.73 3.80 1.20
CA VAL A 264 -20.27 3.87 0.97
C VAL A 264 -19.51 3.82 2.30
N TYR A 265 -20.05 4.46 3.34
CA TYR A 265 -19.46 4.55 4.67
C TYR A 265 -20.31 3.82 5.71
N LEU A 266 -19.76 3.60 6.90
CA LEU A 266 -20.57 3.23 8.06
C LEU A 266 -21.55 4.37 8.39
N PRO A 267 -22.73 4.05 8.97
CA PRO A 267 -23.74 5.06 9.27
C PRO A 267 -23.26 6.15 10.23
N GLU A 268 -22.41 5.78 11.19
CA GLU A 268 -21.85 6.68 12.20
C GLU A 268 -20.33 6.73 12.08
N PRO A 269 -19.71 7.91 12.25
CA PRO A 269 -18.27 8.04 12.42
C PRO A 269 -17.75 7.22 13.59
N LEU A 270 -16.49 6.81 13.52
CA LEU A 270 -15.80 6.08 14.57
C LEU A 270 -14.72 6.94 15.20
N ASP A 271 -14.64 6.92 16.53
CA ASP A 271 -13.59 7.62 17.29
C ASP A 271 -12.29 6.83 17.31
N PHE A 272 -11.18 7.50 17.08
CA PHE A 272 -9.84 6.94 17.18
C PHE A 272 -8.93 7.85 17.98
N ASP A 273 -8.11 7.24 18.84
CA ASP A 273 -7.03 7.93 19.53
C ASP A 273 -5.79 8.02 18.63
N ILE A 274 -5.20 9.19 18.55
CA ILE A 274 -4.04 9.50 17.71
C ILE A 274 -2.94 10.04 18.61
N GLU A 275 -1.82 9.33 18.67
CA GLU A 275 -0.59 9.78 19.35
C GLU A 275 0.36 10.40 18.31
N PHE A 276 0.56 11.71 18.42
CA PHE A 276 1.43 12.51 17.58
C PHE A 276 2.91 12.31 17.93
N GLU A 277 3.81 12.83 17.08
CA GLU A 277 5.26 12.65 17.26
C GLU A 277 5.83 13.29 18.53
N ASP A 278 5.18 14.33 19.04
CA ASP A 278 5.53 15.01 20.30
C ASP A 278 4.95 14.32 21.54
N GLY A 279 4.20 13.23 21.36
CA GLY A 279 3.56 12.45 22.43
C GLY A 279 2.20 12.99 22.85
N HIS A 280 1.69 14.08 22.26
CA HIS A 280 0.31 14.50 22.46
C HIS A 280 -0.65 13.45 21.89
N VAL A 281 -1.76 13.23 22.61
CA VAL A 281 -2.85 12.36 22.16
C VAL A 281 -4.11 13.18 21.91
N GLU A 282 -4.75 12.94 20.77
CA GLU A 282 -6.06 13.50 20.42
C GLU A 282 -7.03 12.39 20.00
N THR A 283 -8.28 12.49 20.43
CA THR A 283 -9.37 11.64 19.93
C THR A 283 -10.14 12.38 18.85
N ARG A 284 -10.33 11.75 17.69
CA ARG A 284 -11.10 12.31 16.57
C ARG A 284 -12.01 11.28 15.93
N SER A 285 -13.10 11.74 15.35
CA SER A 285 -14.11 10.91 14.67
C SER A 285 -13.88 10.87 13.16
N TYR A 286 -13.91 9.68 12.58
CA TYR A 286 -13.67 9.46 11.15
C TYR A 286 -14.76 8.60 10.50
N LEU A 287 -15.12 8.93 9.26
CA LEU A 287 -15.92 8.06 8.41
C LEU A 287 -15.07 6.87 7.94
N ALA A 288 -15.53 5.67 8.29
CA ALA A 288 -14.94 4.42 7.82
C ALA A 288 -15.74 3.87 6.62
N TYR A 289 -15.05 3.33 5.63
CA TYR A 289 -15.69 2.65 4.51
C TYR A 289 -16.54 1.46 5.00
N SER A 290 -17.71 1.29 4.41
CA SER A 290 -18.52 0.09 4.62
C SER A 290 -17.74 -1.15 4.14
N PRO A 291 -17.59 -2.21 4.95
CA PRO A 291 -16.94 -3.45 4.51
C PRO A 291 -17.59 -4.07 3.27
N ASP A 292 -18.87 -3.79 3.04
CA ASP A 292 -19.61 -4.30 1.88
C ASP A 292 -19.26 -3.54 0.60
N MET A 293 -19.06 -2.22 0.70
CA MET A 293 -18.64 -1.35 -0.39
C MET A 293 -17.31 -1.84 -0.99
N VAL A 294 -16.31 -2.10 -0.13
CA VAL A 294 -14.97 -2.53 -0.54
C VAL A 294 -15.00 -3.82 -1.38
N ARG A 295 -15.99 -4.70 -1.19
CA ARG A 295 -16.10 -5.96 -1.95
C ARG A 295 -16.68 -5.77 -3.36
N ARG A 296 -17.46 -4.71 -3.57
CA ARG A 296 -18.20 -4.43 -4.81
C ARG A 296 -17.34 -3.76 -5.89
N ILE A 297 -16.18 -3.22 -5.54
CA ILE A 297 -15.37 -2.40 -6.45
C ILE A 297 -14.31 -3.26 -7.16
N LYS A 298 -14.30 -3.16 -8.49
CA LYS A 298 -13.36 -3.82 -9.42
C LYS A 298 -12.82 -2.79 -10.41
N PRO A 299 -11.79 -2.01 -10.04
CA PRO A 299 -11.23 -0.98 -10.91
C PRO A 299 -10.69 -1.54 -12.24
N ARG A 300 -10.39 -2.86 -12.33
CA ARG A 300 -10.02 -3.50 -13.61
C ARG A 300 -11.06 -3.32 -14.72
N ASN A 301 -12.34 -3.14 -14.37
CA ASN A 301 -13.42 -2.94 -15.33
C ASN A 301 -13.35 -1.58 -16.03
N LEU A 302 -12.51 -0.65 -15.55
CA LEU A 302 -12.25 0.62 -16.21
C LEU A 302 -11.35 0.48 -17.44
N ARG A 303 -10.62 -0.64 -17.61
CA ARG A 303 -9.67 -0.84 -18.72
C ARG A 303 -10.21 -0.48 -20.11
N PRO A 304 -11.42 -0.94 -20.52
CA PRO A 304 -11.94 -0.62 -21.86
C PRO A 304 -12.09 0.89 -22.08
N TYR A 305 -12.43 1.63 -21.03
CA TYR A 305 -12.68 3.07 -21.09
C TYR A 305 -11.40 3.89 -21.26
N PHE A 306 -10.23 3.35 -20.90
CA PHE A 306 -8.94 4.04 -21.04
C PHE A 306 -8.05 3.50 -22.18
N SER A 307 -8.53 2.50 -22.93
CA SER A 307 -7.77 1.87 -24.02
C SER A 307 -7.26 2.84 -25.10
N ALA A 308 -8.00 3.91 -25.38
CA ALA A 308 -7.65 4.95 -26.34
C ALA A 308 -6.97 6.18 -25.73
N THR A 309 -6.66 6.15 -24.42
CA THR A 309 -6.05 7.28 -23.69
C THR A 309 -4.83 6.83 -22.86
N PRO A 310 -3.77 6.32 -23.52
CA PRO A 310 -2.54 5.85 -22.85
C PRO A 310 -1.78 6.95 -22.08
N GLU A 311 -2.04 8.22 -22.39
CA GLU A 311 -1.52 9.38 -21.68
C GLU A 311 -2.15 9.57 -20.29
N ILE A 312 -3.37 9.04 -20.09
CA ILE A 312 -4.08 9.07 -18.80
C ILE A 312 -3.79 7.81 -17.99
N VAL A 313 -3.92 6.63 -18.61
CA VAL A 313 -3.65 5.33 -17.97
C VAL A 313 -2.79 4.49 -18.90
N ARG A 314 -1.67 4.00 -18.40
CA ARG A 314 -0.78 3.10 -19.12
C ARG A 314 -0.54 1.86 -18.29
N GLU A 315 -0.84 0.69 -18.84
CA GLU A 315 -0.53 -0.61 -18.25
C GLU A 315 0.52 -1.31 -19.12
N ILE A 316 1.53 -1.89 -18.47
CA ILE A 316 2.55 -2.70 -19.15
C ILE A 316 2.76 -4.01 -18.40
N SER A 317 3.30 -5.00 -19.09
CA SER A 317 3.78 -6.23 -18.48
C SER A 317 5.24 -6.43 -18.84
N CYS A 318 6.09 -6.66 -17.84
CA CYS A 318 7.49 -6.99 -18.04
C CYS A 318 7.81 -8.25 -17.22
N ASN A 319 8.34 -9.28 -17.88
CA ASN A 319 8.64 -10.58 -17.29
C ASN A 319 7.44 -11.22 -16.55
N GLY A 320 6.24 -11.07 -17.10
CA GLY A 320 5.01 -11.59 -16.52
C GLY A 320 4.48 -10.80 -15.32
N VAL A 321 5.09 -9.65 -15.01
CA VAL A 321 4.68 -8.77 -13.91
C VAL A 321 4.00 -7.53 -14.44
N SER A 322 2.85 -7.20 -13.86
CA SER A 322 2.08 -6.01 -14.23
C SER A 322 2.62 -4.75 -13.54
N PHE A 323 2.60 -3.66 -14.32
CA PHE A 323 2.87 -2.31 -13.86
C PHE A 323 1.82 -1.38 -14.47
N PHE A 324 1.49 -0.31 -13.77
CA PHE A 324 0.65 0.74 -14.35
C PHE A 324 1.05 2.14 -13.87
N ARG A 325 0.76 3.13 -14.72
CA ARG A 325 0.77 4.57 -14.42
C ARG A 325 -0.64 5.08 -14.67
N LEU A 326 -1.10 5.98 -13.81
CA LEU A 326 -2.24 6.83 -14.13
C LEU A 326 -2.01 8.27 -13.66
N ARG A 327 -2.49 9.24 -14.44
CA ARG A 327 -2.56 10.64 -14.01
C ARG A 327 -3.85 10.84 -13.23
N ILE A 328 -3.75 11.20 -11.95
CA ILE A 328 -4.89 11.16 -11.03
C ILE A 328 -6.02 12.06 -11.50
N LYS A 329 -5.75 13.32 -11.81
CA LYS A 329 -6.80 14.29 -12.16
C LYS A 329 -7.60 13.90 -13.41
N PRO A 330 -7.00 13.72 -14.61
CA PRO A 330 -7.75 13.35 -15.81
C PRO A 330 -8.39 11.95 -15.69
N PHE A 331 -7.81 11.04 -14.90
CA PHE A 331 -8.44 9.75 -14.59
C PHE A 331 -9.76 9.94 -13.83
N LEU A 332 -9.75 10.76 -12.77
CA LEU A 332 -10.92 11.02 -11.94
C LEU A 332 -12.00 11.82 -12.68
N GLU A 333 -11.63 12.80 -13.50
CA GLU A 333 -12.57 13.55 -14.34
C GLU A 333 -13.35 12.61 -15.28
N LYS A 334 -12.63 11.71 -15.95
CA LYS A 334 -13.26 10.72 -16.84
C LYS A 334 -14.11 9.71 -16.07
N CYS A 335 -13.65 9.22 -14.92
CA CYS A 335 -14.46 8.32 -14.08
C CYS A 335 -15.71 9.01 -13.54
N THR A 336 -15.64 10.29 -13.18
CA THR A 336 -16.79 11.09 -12.74
C THR A 336 -17.84 11.19 -13.83
N ALA A 337 -17.43 11.47 -15.07
CA ALA A 337 -18.34 11.51 -16.22
C ALA A 337 -19.00 10.15 -16.52
N LEU A 338 -18.25 9.04 -16.35
CA LEU A 338 -18.78 7.69 -16.49
C LEU A 338 -19.81 7.35 -15.40
N ALA A 339 -19.52 7.67 -14.15
CA ALA A 339 -20.46 7.47 -13.05
C ALA A 339 -21.73 8.30 -13.24
N GLU A 340 -21.60 9.59 -13.57
CA GLU A 340 -22.73 10.47 -13.86
C GLU A 340 -23.64 9.89 -14.95
N SER A 341 -23.04 9.44 -16.06
CA SER A 341 -23.77 8.85 -17.18
C SER A 341 -24.53 7.58 -16.80
N ALA A 342 -23.88 6.67 -16.05
CA ALA A 342 -24.50 5.42 -15.59
C ALA A 342 -25.65 5.70 -14.61
N LEU A 343 -25.42 6.56 -13.61
CA LEU A 343 -26.40 6.87 -12.59
C LEU A 343 -27.63 7.60 -13.16
N ASN A 344 -27.47 8.37 -14.24
CA ASN A 344 -28.58 9.04 -14.92
C ASN A 344 -29.54 8.09 -15.63
N ILE A 345 -29.11 6.86 -15.94
CA ILE A 345 -29.96 5.80 -16.51
C ILE A 345 -30.32 4.72 -15.49
N GLY A 346 -30.05 4.96 -14.20
CA GLY A 346 -30.34 4.01 -13.12
C GLY A 346 -29.38 2.82 -13.03
N GLU A 347 -28.21 2.93 -13.67
CA GLU A 347 -27.15 1.91 -13.59
C GLU A 347 -26.05 2.31 -12.60
N LEU A 348 -25.32 1.32 -12.10
CA LEU A 348 -24.12 1.57 -11.30
C LEU A 348 -22.93 1.92 -12.19
N PRO A 349 -21.97 2.72 -11.69
CA PRO A 349 -20.72 2.96 -12.39
C PRO A 349 -19.99 1.66 -12.79
N PRO A 350 -19.25 1.64 -13.90
CA PRO A 350 -18.75 0.40 -14.52
C PRO A 350 -17.72 -0.37 -13.70
N TRP A 351 -17.14 0.24 -12.65
CA TRP A 351 -16.25 -0.44 -11.71
C TRP A 351 -16.98 -1.20 -10.60
N PHE A 352 -18.31 -1.08 -10.49
CA PHE A 352 -19.06 -1.92 -9.57
C PHE A 352 -19.37 -3.27 -10.20
N VAL A 353 -19.32 -4.31 -9.36
CA VAL A 353 -19.85 -5.63 -9.68
C VAL A 353 -21.00 -5.95 -8.72
N ASN A 354 -22.02 -6.62 -9.25
CA ASN A 354 -23.06 -7.20 -8.43
C ASN A 354 -22.42 -8.28 -7.56
N VAL A 355 -22.36 -8.03 -6.26
CA VAL A 355 -22.02 -9.05 -5.26
C VAL A 355 -23.34 -9.72 -4.89
N PRO A 356 -23.45 -11.06 -5.03
CA PRO A 356 -24.65 -11.81 -4.70
C PRO A 356 -25.01 -11.72 -3.21
#